data_AF-A0A914JZA5-F1
#
_entry.id   AF-A0A914JZA5-F1
#
_cell.length_a   1.000
_cell.length_b   1.000
_cell.length_c   1.000
_cell.angle_alpha   90.00
_cell.angle_beta   90.00
_cell.angle_gamma   90.00
#
_symmetry.space_group_name_H-M   'P 1'
#
loop_
_entity.id
_entity.type
_entity.pdbx_description
1 polymer ?
#
loop_
_entity_poly.entity_id
_entity_poly.type
_entity_poly.pdbx_seq_one_letter_code
_entity_poly.pdbx_strand_id
1 'polypeptide(L)'
;MIVEIGARWTRYGCIGEVYPRPFLDSRVMFGKKKHHVLTNDLEPAEKKGILLKFMKRVFTNCFPDALIRFVLVENLFMSEKEKKLLMHVLFDCLRVAEVMFVPAPIGTIMAYG
;
A
#
# COMPACT_ATOMS: atom_id res chain seq x y z
N MET A 1 7.08 5.82 6.73
CA MET A 1 5.63 5.90 6.49
C MET A 1 5.03 4.54 6.72
N ILE A 2 3.87 4.44 7.36
CA ILE A 2 3.12 3.21 7.55
C ILE A 2 1.91 3.27 6.61
N VAL A 3 1.70 2.22 5.82
CA VAL A 3 0.52 2.07 4.95
C VAL A 3 -0.08 0.69 5.18
N GLU A 4 -1.37 0.66 5.44
CA GLU A 4 -2.13 -0.57 5.57
C GLU A 4 -3.23 -0.60 4.52
N ILE A 5 -3.08 -1.50 3.56
CA ILE A 5 -4.03 -1.65 2.45
C ILE A 5 -5.15 -2.59 2.88
N GLY A 6 -6.32 -2.02 3.20
CA GLY A 6 -7.53 -2.78 3.49
C GLY A 6 -8.41 -3.03 2.27
N ALA A 7 -9.41 -3.90 2.44
CA ALA A 7 -10.38 -4.30 1.41
C ALA A 7 -11.41 -3.21 1.01
N ARG A 8 -11.38 -2.05 1.65
CA ARG A 8 -12.29 -0.92 1.35
C ARG A 8 -11.60 0.41 1.60
N TRP A 9 -10.88 0.48 2.72
CA TRP A 9 -10.14 1.67 3.14
C TRP A 9 -8.67 1.32 3.31
N THR A 10 -7.83 2.23 2.88
CA THR A 10 -6.39 2.19 3.13
C THR A 10 -6.06 3.23 4.17
N ARG A 11 -5.44 2.77 5.26
CA ARG A 11 -4.90 3.60 6.32
C ARG A 11 -3.47 3.96 5.98
N TYR A 12 -3.07 5.18 6.28
CA TYR A 12 -1.69 5.59 6.16
C TYR A 12 -1.34 6.65 7.19
N GLY A 13 -0.06 6.77 7.51
CA GLY A 13 0.44 7.73 8.49
C GLY A 13 1.96 7.70 8.62
N CYS A 14 2.48 8.58 9.47
CA CYS A 14 3.89 8.63 9.79
C CYS A 14 4.18 7.85 11.06
N ILE A 15 5.38 7.28 11.14
CA ILE A 15 5.87 6.71 12.40
C ILE A 15 5.97 7.89 13.39
N GLY A 16 5.36 7.73 14.57
CA GLY A 16 5.32 8.77 15.61
C GLY A 16 4.05 9.63 15.60
N GLU A 17 3.16 9.51 14.61
CA GLU A 17 1.83 10.13 14.67
C GLU A 17 0.90 9.27 15.55
N VAL A 18 0.17 9.92 16.48
CA VAL A 18 -0.79 9.25 17.38
C VAL A 18 -2.04 8.78 16.63
N TYR A 19 -2.43 9.51 15.59
CA TYR A 19 -3.61 9.20 14.78
C TYR A 19 -3.23 9.01 13.31
N PRO A 20 -3.82 8.03 12.62
CA PRO A 20 -3.62 7.86 11.19
C PRO A 20 -4.22 9.05 10.43
N ARG A 21 -3.63 9.37 9.28
CA ARG A 21 -4.12 10.39 8.37
C ARG A 21 -5.43 9.93 7.69
N PRO A 22 -6.18 10.85 7.04
CA PRO A 22 -7.50 10.55 6.50
C PRO A 22 -7.51 9.33 5.57
N PHE A 23 -8.44 8.42 5.80
CA PHE A 23 -8.57 7.18 5.04
C PHE A 23 -8.64 7.42 3.53
N LEU A 24 -7.86 6.64 2.78
CA LEU A 24 -7.97 6.60 1.32
C LEU A 24 -8.91 5.47 0.90
N ASP A 25 -9.77 5.72 -0.10
CA ASP A 25 -10.53 4.62 -0.73
C ASP A 25 -9.53 3.69 -1.43
N SER A 26 -9.58 2.39 -1.10
CA SER A 26 -8.73 1.34 -1.70
C SER A 26 -9.11 1.03 -3.15
N ARG A 27 -10.08 1.76 -3.73
CA ARG A 27 -10.49 1.66 -5.13
C ARG A 27 -9.82 2.72 -5.99
N VAL A 28 -9.34 2.29 -7.15
CA VAL A 28 -8.73 3.16 -8.16
C VAL A 28 -9.57 3.16 -9.41
N MET A 29 -9.76 4.35 -9.98
CA MET A 29 -10.31 4.50 -11.32
C MET A 29 -9.25 4.10 -12.35
N PHE A 30 -9.50 3.03 -13.08
CA PHE A 30 -8.70 2.61 -14.23
C PHE A 30 -9.61 2.54 -15.45
N GLY A 31 -9.38 3.41 -16.44
CA GLY A 31 -10.36 3.67 -17.49
C GLY A 31 -11.70 4.20 -16.93
N LYS A 32 -12.81 3.56 -17.30
CA LYS A 32 -14.18 3.91 -16.87
C LYS A 32 -14.67 3.16 -15.62
N LYS A 33 -13.91 2.20 -15.10
CA LYS A 33 -14.33 1.33 -13.98
C LYS A 33 -13.50 1.59 -12.72
N LYS A 34 -14.11 1.39 -11.55
CA LYS A 34 -13.43 1.36 -10.25
C LYS A 34 -12.97 -0.07 -9.99
N HIS A 35 -11.67 -0.25 -9.85
CA HIS A 35 -11.06 -1.53 -9.50
C HIS A 35 -10.55 -1.49 -8.07
N HIS A 36 -10.70 -2.59 -7.35
CA HIS A 36 -10.12 -2.73 -6.02
C HIS A 36 -8.65 -3.14 -6.13
N VAL A 37 -7.77 -2.55 -5.31
CA VAL A 37 -6.32 -2.78 -5.39
C VAL A 37 -5.95 -4.24 -5.09
N LEU A 38 -6.71 -4.89 -4.21
CA LEU A 38 -6.53 -6.30 -3.81
C LEU A 38 -7.28 -7.32 -4.68
N THR A 39 -7.84 -6.93 -5.83
CA THR A 39 -8.53 -7.90 -6.71
C THR A 39 -7.51 -8.85 -7.37
N ASN A 40 -7.81 -10.15 -7.35
CA ASN A 40 -6.94 -11.21 -7.87
C ASN A 40 -7.22 -11.60 -9.32
N ASP A 41 -8.37 -11.23 -9.86
CA ASP A 41 -8.87 -11.69 -11.16
C ASP A 41 -8.37 -10.86 -12.37
N LEU A 42 -7.41 -9.95 -12.14
CA LEU A 42 -6.91 -9.02 -13.16
C LEU A 42 -5.58 -9.52 -13.74
N GLU A 43 -5.35 -9.22 -15.02
CA GLU A 43 -4.05 -9.46 -15.64
C GLU A 43 -2.92 -8.74 -14.88
N PRO A 44 -1.73 -9.34 -14.78
CA PRO A 44 -0.63 -8.79 -13.98
C PRO A 44 -0.18 -7.41 -14.47
N ALA A 45 -0.29 -7.13 -15.78
CA ALA A 45 0.05 -5.82 -16.36
C ALA A 45 -0.95 -4.73 -15.94
N GLU A 46 -2.25 -5.02 -16.01
CA GLU A 46 -3.29 -4.09 -15.55
C GLU A 46 -3.21 -3.86 -14.04
N LYS A 47 -2.99 -4.94 -13.27
CA LYS A 47 -2.81 -4.87 -11.82
C LYS A 47 -1.61 -4.01 -11.44
N LYS A 48 -0.49 -4.10 -12.17
CA LYS A 48 0.67 -3.21 -12.00
C LYS A 48 0.30 -1.75 -12.22
N GLY A 49 -0.46 -1.44 -13.28
CA GLY A 49 -0.91 -0.08 -13.56
C GLY A 49 -1.84 0.49 -12.48
N ILE A 50 -2.77 -0.32 -11.99
CA ILE A 50 -3.68 0.03 -10.89
C ILE A 50 -2.90 0.27 -9.60
N LEU A 51 -2.00 -0.63 -9.23
CA LEU A 51 -1.14 -0.51 -8.06
C LEU A 51 -0.26 0.73 -8.13
N LEU A 52 0.37 1.00 -9.27
CA LEU A 52 1.20 2.18 -9.46
C LEU A 52 0.38 3.45 -9.27
N LYS A 53 -0.83 3.53 -9.85
CA LYS A 53 -1.71 4.69 -9.71
C LYS A 53 -2.20 4.86 -8.28
N PHE A 54 -2.52 3.75 -7.60
CA PHE A 54 -2.89 3.75 -6.19
C PHE A 54 -1.77 4.32 -5.32
N MET A 55 -0.57 3.75 -5.46
CA MET A 55 0.57 4.13 -4.66
C MET A 55 1.00 5.56 -4.94
N LYS A 56 1.01 6.00 -6.20
CA LYS A 56 1.24 7.42 -6.53
C LYS A 56 0.27 8.34 -5.80
N ARG A 57 -1.02 7.97 -5.72
CA ARG A 57 -2.02 8.74 -4.97
C ARG A 57 -1.73 8.78 -3.47
N VAL A 58 -1.32 7.64 -2.88
CA VAL A 58 -0.90 7.56 -1.48
C VAL A 58 0.31 8.47 -1.24
N PHE A 59 1.33 8.39 -2.09
CA PHE A 59 2.53 9.23 -2.00
C PHE A 59 2.18 10.71 -2.16
N THR A 60 1.44 11.13 -3.19
CA THR A 60 1.10 12.55 -3.38
C THR A 60 0.27 13.14 -2.24
N ASN A 61 -0.62 12.34 -1.62
CA ASN A 61 -1.44 12.80 -0.50
C ASN A 61 -0.67 12.81 0.83
N CYS A 62 0.35 11.95 0.96
CA CYS A 62 1.05 11.78 2.22
C CYS A 62 2.36 12.57 2.27
N PHE A 63 3.17 12.53 1.21
CA PHE A 63 4.48 13.17 1.10
C PHE A 63 4.86 13.44 -0.38
N PRO A 64 4.79 14.70 -0.86
CA PRO A 64 5.29 15.05 -2.18
C PRO A 64 6.82 14.92 -2.31
N ASP A 65 7.54 15.03 -1.19
CA ASP A 65 8.98 14.89 -1.11
C ASP A 65 9.31 13.94 0.04
N ALA A 66 9.84 12.73 -0.22
CA ALA A 66 10.96 12.18 0.53
C ALA A 66 11.23 10.69 0.28
N LEU A 67 12.52 10.40 0.32
CA LEU A 67 13.20 9.12 0.49
C LEU A 67 12.84 8.48 1.85
N ILE A 68 11.59 8.07 2.04
CA ILE A 68 11.12 7.56 3.34
C ILE A 68 11.06 6.02 3.31
N ARG A 69 11.55 5.41 4.40
CA ARG A 69 11.32 3.99 4.73
C ARG A 69 9.81 3.67 4.73
N PHE A 70 9.40 2.73 3.92
CA PHE A 70 7.99 2.37 3.71
C PHE A 70 7.67 1.09 4.48
N VAL A 71 6.76 1.17 5.45
CA VAL A 71 6.24 0.01 6.16
C VAL A 71 4.88 -0.32 5.57
N LEU A 72 4.78 -1.45 4.89
CA LEU A 72 3.53 -1.99 4.40
C LEU A 72 2.99 -2.99 5.42
N VAL A 73 1.83 -2.69 5.99
CA VAL A 73 1.08 -3.66 6.76
C VAL A 73 0.33 -4.54 5.78
N GLU A 74 0.74 -5.80 5.70
CA GLU A 74 0.19 -6.78 4.78
C GLU A 74 -0.83 -7.69 5.45
N ASN A 75 -1.77 -8.15 4.64
CA ASN A 75 -2.64 -9.24 5.05
C ASN A 75 -1.88 -10.56 4.89
N LEU A 76 -1.96 -11.45 5.88
CA LEU A 76 -1.21 -12.72 5.93
C LEU A 76 -1.43 -13.59 4.68
N PHE A 77 -2.61 -13.49 4.08
CA PHE A 77 -3.03 -14.30 2.94
C PHE A 77 -2.65 -13.69 1.58
N MET A 78 -1.87 -12.61 1.55
CA MET A 78 -1.39 -12.04 0.28
C MET A 78 -0.46 -13.03 -0.42
N SER A 79 -0.74 -13.30 -1.70
CA SER A 79 0.04 -14.27 -2.47
C SER A 79 1.46 -13.77 -2.73
N GLU A 80 2.43 -14.68 -2.83
CA GLU A 80 3.84 -14.32 -3.11
C GLU A 80 3.98 -13.54 -4.44
N LYS A 81 3.14 -13.87 -5.43
CA LYS A 81 3.08 -13.15 -6.71
C LYS A 81 2.70 -11.68 -6.52
N GLU A 82 1.74 -11.39 -5.65
CA GLU A 82 1.34 -10.03 -5.33
C GLU A 82 2.41 -9.28 -4.55
N LYS A 83 3.07 -9.93 -3.59
CA LYS A 83 4.19 -9.33 -2.87
C LYS A 83 5.33 -8.94 -3.82
N LYS A 84 5.69 -9.84 -4.75
CA LYS A 84 6.69 -9.56 -5.80
C LYS A 84 6.27 -8.39 -6.69
N LEU A 85 5.00 -8.33 -7.09
CA LEU A 85 4.47 -7.22 -7.89
C LEU A 85 4.51 -5.89 -7.12
N LEU A 86 4.15 -5.90 -5.83
CA LEU A 86 4.22 -4.73 -4.96
C LEU A 86 5.65 -4.24 -4.78
N MET A 87 6.61 -5.13 -4.50
CA MET A 87 8.02 -4.79 -4.41
C MET A 87 8.53 -4.16 -5.71
N HIS A 88 8.18 -4.74 -6.86
CA HIS A 88 8.53 -4.18 -8.17
C HIS A 88 7.97 -2.75 -8.33
N VAL A 89 6.71 -2.50 -7.95
CA VAL A 89 6.12 -1.15 -8.05
C VAL A 89 6.80 -0.16 -7.09
N LEU A 90 7.09 -0.59 -5.86
CA LEU A 90 7.69 0.25 -4.82
C LEU A 90 9.14 0.63 -5.14
N PHE A 91 9.98 -0.34 -5.50
CA PHE A 91 11.39 -0.09 -5.77
C PHE A 91 11.61 0.50 -7.16
N ASP A 92 11.06 -0.10 -8.21
CA ASP A 92 11.40 0.31 -9.58
C ASP A 92 10.66 1.57 -10.02
N CYS A 93 9.40 1.73 -9.60
CA CYS A 93 8.58 2.86 -10.05
C CYS A 93 8.57 4.03 -9.07
N LEU A 94 8.59 3.77 -7.76
CA LEU A 94 8.50 4.79 -6.72
C LEU A 94 9.84 5.08 -6.04
N ARG A 95 10.90 4.31 -6.35
CA ARG A 95 12.27 4.49 -5.84
C ARG A 95 12.31 4.61 -4.31
N VAL A 96 11.48 3.80 -3.65
CA VAL A 96 11.46 3.73 -2.19
C VAL A 96 12.80 3.17 -1.69
N ALA A 97 13.36 3.80 -0.66
CA ALA A 97 14.66 3.39 -0.12
C ALA A 97 14.63 2.02 0.57
N GLU A 98 13.59 1.77 1.37
CA GLU A 98 13.43 0.52 2.13
C GLU A 98 11.95 0.17 2.26
N VAL A 99 11.61 -1.12 2.19
CA VAL A 99 10.25 -1.63 2.39
C VAL A 99 10.26 -2.70 3.49
N MET A 100 9.37 -2.58 4.46
CA MET A 100 9.14 -3.60 5.51
C MET A 100 7.71 -4.12 5.40
N PHE A 101 7.55 -5.43 5.32
CA PHE A 101 6.25 -6.09 5.36
C PHE A 101 5.94 -6.53 6.79
N VAL A 102 4.84 -6.05 7.35
CA VAL A 102 4.39 -6.41 8.70
C VAL A 102 3.02 -7.08 8.62
N PRO A 103 2.88 -8.33 9.05
CA PRO A 103 1.57 -8.97 9.15
C PRO A 103 0.66 -8.22 10.10
N ALA A 104 -0.57 -7.90 9.67
CA ALA A 104 -1.52 -7.10 10.47
C ALA A 104 -1.72 -7.60 11.92
N PRO A 105 -1.83 -8.91 12.22
CA PRO A 105 -1.97 -9.37 13.59
C PRO A 105 -0.75 -9.08 14.47
N ILE A 106 0.46 -9.15 13.89
CA ILE A 106 1.71 -8.86 14.62
C ILE A 106 1.80 -7.37 14.95
N GLY A 107 1.44 -6.51 13.99
CA GLY A 107 1.38 -5.06 14.21
C GLY A 107 0.42 -4.68 15.35
N THR A 108 -0.72 -5.36 15.43
CA THR A 108 -1.67 -5.17 16.53
C THR A 108 -1.09 -5.63 17.86
N ILE A 109 -0.52 -6.83 17.95
CA ILE A 109 0.06 -7.35 19.21
C ILE A 109 1.16 -6.41 19.73
N MET A 110 2.07 -5.97 18.86
CA MET A 110 3.13 -5.02 19.24
C MET A 110 2.61 -3.67 19.73
N ALA A 111 1.42 -3.25 19.28
CA ALA A 111 0.79 -2.02 19.75
C ALA A 111 0.18 -2.15 21.15
N TYR A 112 -0.15 -3.37 21.60
CA TYR A 112 -0.80 -3.63 22.89
C TYR A 112 0.15 -4.11 24.01
N GLY A 113 1.40 -4.48 23.69
CA GLY A 113 2.41 -4.89 24.67
C GLY A 113 2.41 -6.39 24.94
#